data_AF-A0AAV5QJL3-F1
#
_entry.id   AF-A0AAV5QJL3-F1
#
_cell.length_a   1.000
_cell.length_b   1.000
_cell.length_c   1.000
_cell.angle_alpha   90.00
_cell.angle_beta   90.00
_cell.angle_gamma   90.00
#
_symmetry.space_group_name_H-M   'P 1'
#
loop_
_entity.id
_entity.type
_entity.pdbx_description
1 polymer ?
#
loop_
_entity_poly.entity_id
_entity_poly.type
_entity_poly.pdbx_seq_one_letter_code
_entity_poly.pdbx_strand_id
1 'polypeptide(L)'
;MGKLSKILQLVLHPTEFKAALQFFVFKQKLHSRDVTKESETLKQCYYLLSKTSRSFYAVILELHPELRDAIMLFYLILRALDTVEDDMTIDPKIKVPLLRSFSEKLDLEKWSFDGNGPNEKDRMVLVKFNAILTEYHQLKPQYQKVIKDITHKMGNGMADYILDENFNLNGVGTVKDYDLYCYYVAGLVGEGLTNLIVLAKFSNESLNDKMDLAISMGLFLQKTNIIRDYREDLEDKRSFWPKEIWSKYTQSLPDFADPKNAADGLDCTSDLVLNALGHVTDVLTYLSLIKDQSTFNFCAIPQVMAIATLDLVYQNPEVFQTNVKIRKGTTLKLIVQCRTLEGVADIFSRYIRSINHKSHPSNKNYLKIGIMCGQIEQFIEGMYPLRNLPKEITTPPKSPILSNILERSHVEIDMKAAVRIEEEKTQAALVGFGLALAVVGYLVYATVTGESLIAHLDL
;
A
#
# COMPACT_ATOMS: atom_id res chain seq x y z
N MET A 1 -8.87 -22.95 13.27
CA MET A 1 -9.90 -21.96 13.69
C MET A 1 -10.19 -20.84 12.67
N GLY A 2 -9.93 -21.00 11.35
CA GLY A 2 -9.60 -19.84 10.49
C GLY A 2 -10.61 -19.29 9.46
N LYS A 3 -11.80 -19.88 9.26
CA LYS A 3 -12.81 -19.38 8.28
C LYS A 3 -14.10 -18.88 8.95
N LEU A 4 -14.66 -19.63 9.91
CA LEU A 4 -15.87 -19.25 10.64
C LEU A 4 -15.68 -17.94 11.43
N SER A 5 -14.52 -17.78 12.09
CA SER A 5 -14.14 -16.55 12.81
C SER A 5 -14.04 -15.32 11.88
N LYS A 6 -13.59 -15.48 10.63
CA LYS A 6 -13.48 -14.37 9.67
C LYS A 6 -14.84 -13.94 9.12
N ILE A 7 -15.76 -14.89 8.92
CA ILE A 7 -17.13 -14.58 8.52
C ILE A 7 -17.85 -13.87 9.67
N LEU A 8 -17.69 -14.35 10.90
CA LEU A 8 -18.25 -13.71 12.09
C LEU A 8 -17.76 -12.26 12.26
N GLN A 9 -16.45 -12.02 12.06
CA GLN A 9 -15.87 -10.67 12.08
C GLN A 9 -16.50 -9.74 11.04
N LEU A 10 -16.76 -10.23 9.82
CA LEU A 10 -17.41 -9.41 8.80
C LEU A 10 -18.87 -9.10 9.16
N VAL A 11 -19.61 -10.06 9.72
CA VAL A 11 -21.01 -9.86 10.16
C VAL A 11 -21.09 -8.81 11.28
N LEU A 12 -20.12 -8.79 12.20
CA LEU A 12 -20.03 -7.77 13.26
C LEU A 12 -19.64 -6.38 12.74
N HIS A 13 -19.26 -6.25 11.46
CA HIS A 13 -18.89 -4.99 10.82
C HIS A 13 -19.67 -4.79 9.51
N PRO A 14 -20.95 -4.32 9.59
CA PRO A 14 -21.84 -4.27 8.42
C PRO A 14 -21.29 -3.50 7.21
N THR A 15 -20.55 -2.41 7.44
CA THR A 15 -19.93 -1.64 6.34
C THR A 15 -18.77 -2.38 5.67
N GLU A 16 -18.04 -3.23 6.42
CA GLU A 16 -16.99 -4.09 5.86
C GLU A 16 -17.58 -5.28 5.11
N PHE A 17 -18.70 -5.84 5.61
CA PHE A 17 -19.45 -6.87 4.89
C PHE A 17 -20.00 -6.36 3.56
N LYS A 18 -20.63 -5.17 3.53
CA LYS A 18 -21.07 -4.51 2.29
C LYS A 18 -19.92 -4.37 1.30
N ALA A 19 -18.77 -3.88 1.75
CA ALA A 19 -17.59 -3.70 0.90
C ALA A 19 -17.05 -5.04 0.37
N ALA A 20 -17.04 -6.09 1.18
CA ALA A 20 -16.64 -7.43 0.75
C ALA A 20 -17.59 -7.98 -0.32
N LEU A 21 -18.91 -7.83 -0.14
CA LEU A 21 -19.91 -8.22 -1.13
C LEU A 21 -19.71 -7.45 -2.44
N GLN A 22 -19.55 -6.13 -2.37
CA GLN A 22 -19.28 -5.30 -3.54
C GLN A 22 -18.01 -5.77 -4.28
N PHE A 23 -16.92 -6.00 -3.55
CA PHE A 23 -15.64 -6.41 -4.13
C PHE A 23 -15.70 -7.80 -4.79
N PHE A 24 -16.31 -8.80 -4.14
CA PHE A 24 -16.28 -10.17 -4.66
C PHE A 24 -17.38 -10.49 -5.68
N VAL A 25 -18.51 -9.79 -5.62
CA VAL A 25 -19.69 -10.12 -6.46
C VAL A 25 -19.91 -9.10 -7.57
N PHE A 26 -19.78 -7.81 -7.28
CA PHE A 26 -20.21 -6.76 -8.21
C PHE A 26 -19.07 -6.03 -8.89
N LYS A 27 -17.88 -5.97 -8.27
CA LYS A 27 -16.71 -5.28 -8.81
C LYS A 27 -16.27 -5.91 -10.13
N GLN A 28 -16.25 -5.10 -11.17
CA GLN A 28 -15.72 -5.52 -12.46
C GLN A 28 -14.19 -5.36 -12.49
N LYS A 29 -13.51 -6.30 -13.14
CA LYS A 29 -12.07 -6.18 -13.40
C LYS A 29 -11.87 -5.24 -14.59
N LEU A 30 -10.98 -4.26 -14.45
CA LEU A 30 -10.66 -3.33 -15.53
C LEU A 30 -10.03 -4.04 -16.73
N HIS A 31 -9.10 -4.94 -16.44
CA HIS A 31 -8.45 -5.75 -17.45
C HIS A 31 -8.41 -7.20 -16.98
N SER A 32 -8.75 -8.11 -17.89
CA SER A 32 -8.67 -9.56 -17.65
C SER A 32 -7.31 -10.12 -18.08
N ARG A 33 -6.99 -11.30 -17.56
CA ARG A 33 -5.81 -12.09 -17.91
C ARG A 33 -6.31 -13.39 -18.51
N ASP A 34 -5.79 -13.76 -19.67
CA ASP A 34 -6.12 -15.00 -20.37
C ASP A 34 -4.97 -15.99 -20.23
N VAL A 35 -5.09 -16.88 -19.22
CA VAL A 35 -4.04 -17.85 -18.86
C VAL A 35 -3.79 -18.88 -19.96
N THR A 36 -4.74 -19.05 -20.90
CA THR A 36 -4.62 -20.07 -21.96
C THR A 36 -3.59 -19.72 -23.02
N LYS A 37 -3.25 -18.44 -23.17
CA LYS A 37 -2.33 -17.92 -24.20
C LYS A 37 -0.90 -17.71 -23.70
N GLU A 38 -0.65 -18.01 -22.43
CA GLU A 38 0.60 -17.68 -21.77
C GLU A 38 1.62 -18.82 -21.89
N SER A 39 2.90 -18.45 -22.03
CA SER A 39 4.02 -19.38 -21.91
C SER A 39 4.06 -20.00 -20.51
N GLU A 40 4.68 -21.18 -20.39
CA GLU A 40 4.89 -21.82 -19.09
C GLU A 40 5.79 -20.97 -18.17
N THR A 41 6.75 -20.23 -18.74
CA THR A 41 7.60 -19.29 -18.02
C THR A 41 6.82 -18.09 -17.47
N LEU A 42 5.87 -17.53 -18.22
CA LEU A 42 5.00 -16.46 -17.74
C LEU A 42 4.06 -16.95 -16.64
N LYS A 43 3.45 -18.13 -16.79
CA LYS A 43 2.65 -18.76 -15.72
C LYS A 43 3.48 -18.98 -14.47
N GLN A 44 4.73 -19.42 -14.61
CA GLN A 44 5.67 -19.61 -13.51
C GLN A 44 5.99 -18.27 -12.81
N CYS A 45 6.15 -17.17 -13.55
CA CYS A 45 6.37 -15.84 -12.97
C CYS A 45 5.15 -15.35 -12.17
N TYR A 46 3.93 -15.48 -12.71
CA TYR A 46 2.73 -15.12 -11.94
C TYR A 46 2.48 -16.04 -10.74
N TYR A 47 2.88 -17.32 -10.83
CA TYR A 47 2.88 -18.20 -9.67
C TYR A 47 3.85 -17.70 -8.60
N LEU A 48 5.09 -17.33 -8.97
CA LEU A 48 6.06 -16.73 -8.06
C LEU A 48 5.49 -15.47 -7.41
N LEU A 49 4.88 -14.59 -8.21
CA LEU A 49 4.22 -13.38 -7.71
C LEU A 49 3.15 -13.74 -6.67
N SER A 50 2.29 -14.75 -6.92
CA SER A 50 1.26 -15.15 -5.95
C SER A 50 1.81 -15.69 -4.62
N LYS A 51 3.06 -16.15 -4.60
CA LYS A 51 3.71 -16.71 -3.41
C LYS A 51 4.42 -15.65 -2.58
N THR A 52 5.06 -14.69 -3.22
CA THR A 52 5.82 -13.62 -2.55
C THR A 52 4.97 -12.37 -2.29
N SER A 53 4.02 -12.09 -3.19
CA SER A 53 3.17 -10.91 -3.17
C SER A 53 1.79 -11.25 -2.63
N ARG A 54 1.48 -10.82 -1.40
CA ARG A 54 0.15 -11.00 -0.80
C ARG A 54 -0.86 -10.04 -1.44
N SER A 55 -0.96 -8.82 -0.91
CA SER A 55 -1.95 -7.83 -1.35
C SER A 55 -1.65 -7.29 -2.74
N PHE A 56 -0.37 -7.14 -3.10
CA PHE A 56 0.07 -6.59 -4.38
C PHE A 56 -0.25 -7.52 -5.57
N TYR A 57 -0.32 -8.84 -5.39
CA TYR A 57 -0.66 -9.78 -6.47
C TYR A 57 -2.01 -9.45 -7.14
N ALA A 58 -3.06 -9.26 -6.33
CA ALA A 58 -4.39 -8.94 -6.86
C ALA A 58 -4.42 -7.61 -7.60
N VAL A 59 -3.64 -6.63 -7.13
CA VAL A 59 -3.58 -5.29 -7.71
C VAL A 59 -2.81 -5.28 -9.04
N ILE A 60 -1.68 -6.02 -9.11
CA ILE A 60 -0.91 -6.17 -10.35
C ILE A 60 -1.73 -6.84 -11.44
N LEU A 61 -2.54 -7.86 -11.10
CA LEU A 61 -3.39 -8.54 -12.09
C LEU A 61 -4.42 -7.64 -12.78
N GLU A 62 -4.81 -6.53 -12.17
CA GLU A 62 -5.78 -5.59 -12.74
C GLU A 62 -5.15 -4.53 -13.64
N LEU A 63 -3.81 -4.44 -13.70
CA LEU A 63 -3.10 -3.48 -14.55
C LEU A 63 -3.40 -3.70 -16.03
N HIS A 64 -3.32 -2.61 -16.79
CA HIS A 64 -3.37 -2.61 -18.24
C HIS A 64 -2.26 -3.54 -18.80
N PRO A 65 -2.55 -4.37 -19.83
CA PRO A 65 -1.59 -5.34 -20.37
C PRO A 65 -0.21 -4.75 -20.72
N GLU A 66 -0.17 -3.51 -21.20
CA GLU A 66 1.06 -2.75 -21.50
C GLU A 66 2.07 -2.71 -20.34
N LEU A 67 1.60 -2.57 -19.09
CA LEU A 67 2.46 -2.46 -17.91
C LEU A 67 2.40 -3.67 -16.98
N ARG A 68 1.41 -4.55 -17.15
CA ARG A 68 1.16 -5.65 -16.21
C ARG A 68 2.37 -6.56 -16.05
N ASP A 69 2.89 -7.08 -17.16
CA ASP A 69 4.03 -8.01 -17.12
C ASP A 69 5.33 -7.29 -16.75
N ALA A 70 5.52 -6.05 -17.22
CA ALA A 70 6.67 -5.24 -16.87
C ALA A 70 6.74 -4.96 -15.35
N ILE A 71 5.63 -4.56 -14.73
CA ILE A 71 5.55 -4.31 -13.28
C ILE A 71 5.65 -5.62 -12.48
N MET A 72 5.05 -6.70 -12.97
CA MET A 72 5.19 -8.03 -12.36
C MET A 72 6.65 -8.48 -12.32
N LEU A 73 7.37 -8.38 -13.45
CA LEU A 73 8.78 -8.75 -13.53
C LEU A 73 9.66 -7.81 -12.71
N PHE A 74 9.37 -6.51 -12.75
CA PHE A 74 10.06 -5.54 -11.90
C PHE A 74 9.93 -5.92 -10.41
N TYR A 75 8.73 -6.25 -9.95
CA TYR A 75 8.50 -6.72 -8.58
C TYR A 75 9.30 -8.00 -8.26
N LEU A 76 9.28 -9.01 -9.15
CA LEU A 76 9.99 -10.27 -8.90
C LEU A 76 11.50 -10.10 -8.85
N ILE A 77 12.06 -9.26 -9.73
CA ILE A 77 13.49 -8.96 -9.77
C ILE A 77 13.92 -8.25 -8.48
N LEU A 78 13.17 -7.24 -8.05
CA LEU A 78 13.46 -6.55 -6.79
C LEU A 78 13.23 -7.45 -5.57
N ARG A 79 12.22 -8.31 -5.58
CA ARG A 79 12.02 -9.32 -4.52
C ARG A 79 13.19 -10.29 -4.44
N ALA A 80 13.76 -10.70 -5.57
CA ALA A 80 14.94 -11.55 -5.59
C ALA A 80 16.16 -10.84 -5.02
N LEU A 81 16.32 -9.54 -5.30
CA LEU A 81 17.36 -8.71 -4.71
C LEU A 81 17.18 -8.59 -3.17
N ASP A 82 15.96 -8.25 -2.71
CA ASP A 82 15.61 -8.22 -1.27
C ASP A 82 15.94 -9.55 -0.59
N THR A 83 15.57 -10.69 -1.19
CA THR A 83 15.85 -12.02 -0.61
C THR A 83 17.34 -12.32 -0.47
N VAL A 84 18.22 -11.71 -1.26
CA VAL A 84 19.68 -11.81 -1.04
C VAL A 84 20.12 -10.91 0.13
N GLU A 85 19.52 -9.73 0.24
CA GLU A 85 19.85 -8.73 1.27
C GLU A 85 19.40 -9.19 2.66
N ASP A 86 18.13 -9.59 2.81
CA ASP A 86 17.49 -10.00 4.06
C ASP A 86 18.07 -11.31 4.64
N ASP A 87 18.64 -12.18 3.80
CA ASP A 87 19.10 -13.51 4.24
C ASP A 87 20.40 -13.43 5.06
N MET A 88 20.27 -13.44 6.38
CA MET A 88 21.38 -13.37 7.33
C MET A 88 22.29 -14.62 7.32
N THR A 89 21.94 -15.68 6.58
CA THR A 89 22.78 -16.88 6.45
C THR A 89 23.87 -16.75 5.37
N ILE A 90 23.76 -15.76 4.49
CA ILE A 90 24.75 -15.50 3.43
C ILE A 90 25.89 -14.65 4.00
N ASP A 91 27.12 -15.15 3.90
CA ASP A 91 28.34 -14.40 4.28
C ASP A 91 28.38 -13.05 3.53
N PRO A 92 28.60 -11.92 4.22
CA PRO A 92 28.77 -10.60 3.59
C PRO A 92 29.76 -10.59 2.42
N LYS A 93 30.81 -11.41 2.45
CA LYS A 93 31.80 -11.56 1.36
C LYS A 93 31.21 -12.10 0.06
N ILE A 94 30.10 -12.83 0.14
CA ILE A 94 29.33 -13.33 -1.01
C ILE A 94 28.18 -12.36 -1.32
N LYS A 95 27.48 -11.91 -0.27
CA LYS A 95 26.29 -11.05 -0.38
C LYS A 95 26.60 -9.73 -1.09
N VAL A 96 27.65 -9.03 -0.67
CA VAL A 96 27.98 -7.69 -1.20
C VAL A 96 28.33 -7.73 -2.69
N PRO A 97 29.25 -8.59 -3.18
CA PRO A 97 29.50 -8.69 -4.63
C PRO A 97 28.28 -9.14 -5.42
N LEU A 98 27.45 -10.01 -4.86
CA LEU A 98 26.22 -10.48 -5.51
C LEU A 98 25.23 -9.33 -5.68
N LEU A 99 24.98 -8.53 -4.66
CA LEU A 99 24.08 -7.36 -4.72
C LEU A 99 24.56 -6.33 -5.75
N ARG A 100 25.86 -5.99 -5.74
CA ARG A 100 26.43 -5.00 -6.69
C ARG A 100 26.36 -5.46 -8.14
N SER A 101 26.62 -6.74 -8.39
CA SER A 101 26.59 -7.33 -9.75
C SER A 101 25.23 -7.90 -10.15
N PHE A 102 24.19 -7.75 -9.32
CA PHE A 102 22.87 -8.37 -9.56
C PHE A 102 22.23 -7.88 -10.87
N SER A 103 22.34 -6.58 -11.13
CA SER A 103 21.80 -5.96 -12.35
C SER A 103 22.43 -6.51 -13.64
N GLU A 104 23.69 -6.95 -13.59
CA GLU A 104 24.39 -7.58 -14.72
C GLU A 104 23.85 -8.99 -15.00
N LYS A 105 23.29 -9.66 -13.98
CA LYS A 105 22.69 -10.99 -14.17
C LYS A 105 21.44 -10.92 -15.05
N LEU A 106 20.83 -9.75 -15.19
CA LEU A 106 19.70 -9.51 -16.10
C LEU A 106 20.10 -9.60 -17.58
N ASP A 107 21.39 -9.43 -17.92
CA ASP A 107 21.87 -9.58 -19.31
C ASP A 107 22.14 -11.05 -19.70
N LEU A 108 22.19 -11.95 -18.71
CA LEU A 108 22.49 -13.36 -18.94
C LEU A 108 21.24 -14.09 -19.44
N GLU A 109 21.40 -15.01 -20.39
CA GLU A 109 20.29 -15.86 -20.86
C GLU A 109 19.74 -16.75 -19.73
N LYS A 110 20.64 -17.23 -18.86
CA LYS A 110 20.30 -18.10 -17.74
C LYS A 110 21.14 -17.74 -16.52
N TRP A 111 20.47 -17.58 -15.40
CA TRP A 111 21.07 -17.41 -14.09
C TRP A 111 20.05 -17.80 -13.01
N SER A 112 20.56 -18.39 -11.93
CA SER A 112 19.80 -18.69 -10.71
C SER A 112 20.76 -18.73 -9.54
N PHE A 113 20.22 -18.55 -8.34
CA PHE A 113 21.00 -18.62 -7.11
C PHE A 113 20.29 -19.53 -6.10
N ASP A 114 21.05 -20.45 -5.51
CA ASP A 114 20.55 -21.43 -4.53
C ASP A 114 21.40 -21.44 -3.25
N GLY A 115 22.10 -20.32 -2.98
CA GLY A 115 22.96 -20.17 -1.80
C GLY A 115 22.24 -19.62 -0.56
N ASN A 116 20.94 -19.36 -0.65
CA ASN A 116 20.13 -18.92 0.49
C ASN A 116 20.00 -20.01 1.57
N GLY A 117 19.59 -19.60 2.77
CA GLY A 117 19.16 -20.51 3.83
C GLY A 117 18.00 -21.41 3.36
N PRO A 118 17.88 -22.65 3.86
CA PRO A 118 16.78 -23.56 3.48
C PRO A 118 15.40 -23.05 3.92
N ASN A 119 15.37 -22.19 4.93
CA ASN A 119 14.14 -21.61 5.49
C ASN A 119 13.85 -20.20 4.96
N GLU A 120 14.69 -19.67 4.06
CA GLU A 120 14.45 -18.36 3.47
C GLU A 120 13.17 -18.40 2.64
N LYS A 121 12.18 -17.62 3.06
CA LYS A 121 10.77 -17.78 2.68
C LYS A 121 10.57 -17.61 1.18
N ASP A 122 11.26 -16.64 0.61
CA ASP A 122 11.07 -16.24 -0.79
C ASP A 122 12.19 -16.79 -1.71
N ARG A 123 13.11 -17.65 -1.20
CA ARG A 123 14.22 -18.31 -1.95
C ARG A 123 13.84 -18.80 -3.34
N MET A 124 12.61 -19.27 -3.51
CA MET A 124 12.10 -19.78 -4.79
C MET A 124 12.21 -18.79 -5.96
N VAL A 125 12.21 -17.48 -5.72
CA VAL A 125 12.37 -16.48 -6.80
C VAL A 125 13.80 -16.47 -7.36
N LEU A 126 14.81 -16.76 -6.54
CA LEU A 126 16.21 -16.86 -6.92
C LEU A 126 16.53 -18.21 -7.59
N VAL A 127 15.96 -19.29 -7.07
CA VAL A 127 16.14 -20.64 -7.64
C VAL A 127 15.48 -20.74 -9.02
N LYS A 128 14.31 -20.13 -9.20
CA LYS A 128 13.56 -20.14 -10.46
C LYS A 128 13.81 -18.90 -11.33
N PHE A 129 14.90 -18.17 -11.09
CA PHE A 129 15.17 -16.89 -11.73
C PHE A 129 15.32 -16.98 -13.26
N ASN A 130 15.68 -18.16 -13.79
CA ASN A 130 15.67 -18.42 -15.23
C ASN A 130 14.33 -18.10 -15.90
N ALA A 131 13.19 -18.42 -15.25
CA ALA A 131 11.88 -18.09 -15.82
C ALA A 131 11.63 -16.58 -15.87
N ILE A 132 12.15 -15.84 -14.88
CA ILE A 132 12.07 -14.38 -14.81
C ILE A 132 12.89 -13.77 -15.94
N LEU A 133 14.11 -14.26 -16.18
CA LEU A 133 14.98 -13.80 -17.27
C LEU A 133 14.34 -13.99 -18.65
N THR A 134 13.79 -15.17 -18.92
CA THR A 134 13.11 -15.47 -20.20
C THR A 134 12.00 -14.47 -20.52
N GLU A 135 11.20 -14.06 -19.53
CA GLU A 135 10.12 -13.09 -19.72
C GLU A 135 10.64 -11.64 -19.70
N TYR A 136 11.69 -11.36 -18.90
CA TYR A 136 12.35 -10.05 -18.87
C TYR A 136 12.93 -9.66 -20.23
N HIS A 137 13.57 -10.59 -20.95
CA HIS A 137 14.14 -10.31 -22.28
C HIS A 137 13.07 -10.07 -23.36
N GLN A 138 11.82 -10.46 -23.12
CA GLN A 138 10.69 -10.17 -24.02
C GLN A 138 10.11 -8.77 -23.83
N LEU A 139 10.45 -8.07 -22.73
CA LEU A 139 9.99 -6.71 -22.49
C LEU A 139 10.58 -5.72 -23.51
N LYS A 140 9.91 -4.57 -23.69
CA LYS A 140 10.45 -3.48 -24.51
C LYS A 140 11.83 -3.05 -23.97
N PRO A 141 12.82 -2.75 -24.83
CA PRO A 141 14.17 -2.37 -24.39
C PRO A 141 14.19 -1.20 -23.39
N GLN A 142 13.27 -0.24 -23.54
CA GLN A 142 13.11 0.88 -22.61
C GLN A 142 12.68 0.44 -21.19
N TYR A 143 11.85 -0.60 -21.06
CA TYR A 143 11.44 -1.16 -19.77
C TYR A 143 12.55 -1.97 -19.14
N GLN A 144 13.26 -2.77 -19.95
CA GLN A 144 14.45 -3.50 -19.49
C GLN A 144 15.49 -2.55 -18.89
N LYS A 145 15.76 -1.42 -19.57
CA LYS A 145 16.69 -0.39 -19.12
C LYS A 145 16.29 0.21 -17.75
N VAL A 146 15.01 0.56 -17.58
CA VAL A 146 14.51 1.11 -16.30
C VAL A 146 14.67 0.11 -15.17
N ILE A 147 14.21 -1.13 -15.37
CA ILE A 147 14.31 -2.19 -14.36
C ILE A 147 15.77 -2.41 -13.96
N LYS A 148 16.67 -2.52 -14.95
CA LYS A 148 18.09 -2.75 -14.71
C LYS A 148 18.77 -1.60 -13.97
N ASP A 149 18.48 -0.35 -14.34
CA ASP A 149 19.04 0.83 -13.68
C ASP A 149 18.62 0.90 -12.20
N ILE A 150 17.33 0.65 -11.92
CA ILE A 150 16.84 0.61 -10.53
C ILE A 150 17.44 -0.55 -9.75
N THR A 151 17.50 -1.75 -10.33
CA THR A 151 18.16 -2.90 -9.70
C THR A 151 19.64 -2.62 -9.39
N HIS A 152 20.35 -1.93 -10.29
CA HIS A 152 21.74 -1.53 -10.06
C HIS A 152 21.87 -0.54 -8.90
N LYS A 153 21.06 0.53 -8.88
CA LYS A 153 21.09 1.54 -7.81
C LYS A 153 20.72 0.95 -6.45
N MET A 154 19.66 0.13 -6.41
CA MET A 154 19.17 -0.51 -5.19
C MET A 154 20.17 -1.52 -4.64
N GLY A 155 20.75 -2.37 -5.50
CA GLY A 155 21.77 -3.35 -5.10
C GLY A 155 23.04 -2.70 -4.55
N ASN A 156 23.48 -1.58 -5.14
CA ASN A 156 24.61 -0.82 -4.58
C ASN A 156 24.28 -0.16 -3.24
N GLY A 157 23.11 0.47 -3.12
CA GLY A 157 22.67 1.08 -1.86
C GLY A 157 22.59 0.06 -0.73
N MET A 158 21.95 -1.10 -0.97
CA MET A 158 21.89 -2.20 0.01
C MET A 158 23.28 -2.69 0.41
N ALA A 159 24.18 -2.85 -0.56
CA ALA A 159 25.56 -3.25 -0.29
C ALA A 159 26.32 -2.22 0.56
N ASP A 160 26.09 -0.92 0.34
CA ASP A 160 26.70 0.16 1.14
C ASP A 160 26.23 0.08 2.60
N TYR A 161 24.94 -0.15 2.85
CA TYR A 161 24.40 -0.31 4.22
C TYR A 161 24.92 -1.56 4.94
N ILE A 162 25.09 -2.68 4.23
CA ILE A 162 25.68 -3.89 4.81
C ILE A 162 27.13 -3.65 5.25
N LEU A 163 27.89 -2.85 4.49
CA LEU A 163 29.29 -2.53 4.80
C LEU A 163 29.46 -1.42 5.84
N ASP A 164 28.41 -0.68 6.16
CA ASP A 164 28.45 0.40 7.14
C ASP A 164 28.44 -0.18 8.57
N GLU A 165 29.63 -0.35 9.15
CA GLU A 165 29.80 -0.80 10.54
C GLU A 165 29.06 0.10 11.54
N ASN A 166 28.97 1.40 11.29
CA ASN A 166 28.28 2.32 12.17
C ASN A 166 26.76 2.13 12.10
N PHE A 167 26.20 1.92 10.90
CA PHE A 167 24.80 1.52 10.74
C PHE A 167 24.51 0.18 11.43
N ASN A 168 25.38 -0.81 11.26
CA ASN A 168 25.21 -2.13 11.88
C ASN A 168 25.31 -2.09 13.41
N LEU A 169 26.13 -1.19 13.98
CA LEU A 169 26.31 -1.05 15.43
C LEU A 169 25.28 -0.13 16.09
N ASN A 170 24.93 0.98 15.42
CA ASN A 170 24.13 2.07 16.00
C ASN A 170 22.76 2.26 15.33
N GLY A 171 22.44 1.49 14.29
CA GLY A 171 21.24 1.63 13.48
C GLY A 171 21.23 2.91 12.64
N VAL A 172 20.03 3.35 12.24
CA VAL A 172 19.82 4.64 11.57
C VAL A 172 20.14 5.78 12.54
N GLY A 173 21.15 6.60 12.23
CA GLY A 173 21.60 7.69 13.09
C GLY A 173 20.67 8.90 13.09
N THR A 174 20.55 9.53 11.92
CA THR A 174 19.80 10.79 11.74
C THR A 174 18.52 10.61 10.92
N VAL A 175 17.64 11.60 10.94
CA VAL A 175 16.47 11.64 10.03
C VAL A 175 16.91 11.67 8.56
N LYS A 176 18.06 12.26 8.25
CA LYS A 176 18.62 12.25 6.89
C LYS A 176 19.05 10.84 6.48
N ASP A 177 19.68 10.08 7.38
CA ASP A 177 20.05 8.69 7.11
C ASP A 177 18.82 7.79 6.96
N TYR A 178 17.76 8.12 7.71
CA TYR A 178 16.46 7.46 7.60
C TYR A 178 15.83 7.68 6.22
N ASP A 179 15.81 8.92 5.76
CA ASP A 179 15.30 9.30 4.43
C ASP A 179 16.12 8.64 3.32
N LEU A 180 17.45 8.63 3.46
CA LEU A 180 18.37 7.99 2.52
C LEU A 180 18.17 6.47 2.46
N TYR A 181 17.99 5.82 3.60
CA TYR A 181 17.68 4.38 3.64
C TYR A 181 16.36 4.09 2.93
N CYS A 182 15.29 4.83 3.28
CA CYS A 182 13.99 4.70 2.64
C CYS A 182 14.04 5.00 1.14
N TYR A 183 14.90 5.93 0.72
CA TYR A 183 15.14 6.23 -0.69
C TYR A 183 15.67 5.01 -1.44
N TYR A 184 16.71 4.33 -0.94
CA TYR A 184 17.27 3.17 -1.62
C TYR A 184 16.29 1.99 -1.70
N VAL A 185 15.58 1.68 -0.62
CA VAL A 185 14.74 0.47 -0.57
C VAL A 185 13.31 0.66 -1.08
N ALA A 186 12.83 1.91 -1.17
CA ALA A 186 11.46 2.19 -1.61
C ALA A 186 11.32 3.40 -2.54
N GLY A 187 12.10 4.48 -2.33
CA GLY A 187 12.10 5.65 -3.21
C GLY A 187 12.46 5.29 -4.66
N LEU A 188 13.53 4.52 -4.86
CA LEU A 188 13.96 4.01 -6.16
C LEU A 188 12.89 3.14 -6.85
N VAL A 189 12.10 2.40 -6.06
CA VAL A 189 10.97 1.63 -6.60
C VAL A 189 9.90 2.56 -7.15
N GLY A 190 9.62 3.65 -6.43
CA GLY A 190 8.76 4.75 -6.90
C GLY A 190 9.27 5.36 -8.22
N GLU A 191 10.57 5.65 -8.31
CA GLU A 191 11.19 6.17 -9.54
C GLU A 191 11.03 5.20 -10.72
N GLY A 192 11.35 3.92 -10.49
CA GLY A 192 11.23 2.87 -11.51
C GLY A 192 9.81 2.72 -12.03
N LEU A 193 8.83 2.63 -11.12
CA LEU A 193 7.41 2.56 -11.49
C LEU A 193 7.00 3.80 -12.28
N THR A 194 7.42 5.00 -11.85
CA THR A 194 7.11 6.26 -12.53
C THR A 194 7.67 6.27 -13.96
N ASN A 195 8.93 5.88 -14.14
CA ASN A 195 9.55 5.80 -15.45
C ASN A 195 8.81 4.82 -16.38
N LEU A 196 8.38 3.65 -15.88
CA LEU A 196 7.56 2.71 -16.65
C LEU A 196 6.20 3.34 -17.04
N ILE A 197 5.54 4.02 -16.11
CA ILE A 197 4.24 4.68 -16.33
C ILE A 197 4.35 5.79 -17.39
N VAL A 198 5.39 6.62 -17.32
CA VAL A 198 5.59 7.70 -18.29
C VAL A 198 5.92 7.13 -19.67
N LEU A 199 6.78 6.12 -19.77
CA LEU A 199 7.10 5.44 -21.03
C LEU A 199 5.85 4.80 -21.68
N ALA A 200 4.91 4.31 -20.86
CA ALA A 200 3.61 3.81 -21.33
C ALA A 200 2.61 4.92 -21.67
N LYS A 201 2.94 6.19 -21.42
CA LYS A 201 2.07 7.37 -21.59
C LYS A 201 0.82 7.33 -20.72
N PHE A 202 0.94 6.76 -19.52
CA PHE A 202 -0.17 6.58 -18.57
C PHE A 202 -0.23 7.65 -17.48
N SER A 203 0.55 8.73 -17.63
CA SER A 203 0.57 9.90 -16.76
C SER A 203 0.59 11.20 -17.56
N ASN A 204 0.44 12.33 -16.87
CA ASN A 204 0.78 13.64 -17.40
C ASN A 204 2.30 13.71 -17.68
N GLU A 205 2.69 14.40 -18.76
CA GLU A 205 4.09 14.53 -19.19
C GLU A 205 4.96 15.23 -18.15
N SER A 206 4.39 16.18 -17.38
CA SER A 206 5.10 16.89 -16.30
C SER A 206 5.51 15.99 -15.14
N LEU A 207 5.05 14.74 -15.08
CA LEU A 207 5.48 13.79 -14.05
C LEU A 207 6.98 13.42 -14.21
N ASN A 208 7.53 13.50 -15.42
CA ASN A 208 8.98 13.29 -15.65
C ASN A 208 9.86 14.24 -14.84
N ASP A 209 9.43 15.49 -14.68
CA ASP A 209 10.20 16.54 -14.01
C ASP A 209 9.90 16.62 -12.50
N LYS A 210 9.11 15.67 -11.97
CA LYS A 210 8.61 15.67 -10.58
C LYS A 210 8.94 14.37 -9.86
N MET A 211 10.15 13.87 -10.06
CA MET A 211 10.60 12.59 -9.48
C MET A 211 10.57 12.61 -7.94
N ASP A 212 10.72 13.78 -7.32
CA ASP A 212 10.55 13.95 -5.87
C ASP A 212 9.19 13.44 -5.37
N LEU A 213 8.11 13.60 -6.16
CA LEU A 213 6.80 13.06 -5.82
C LEU A 213 6.79 11.52 -5.82
N ALA A 214 7.51 10.90 -6.76
CA ALA A 214 7.65 9.45 -6.84
C ALA A 214 8.47 8.91 -5.66
N ILE A 215 9.49 9.66 -5.25
CA ILE A 215 10.30 9.35 -4.06
C ILE A 215 9.41 9.42 -2.81
N SER A 216 8.64 10.51 -2.63
CA SER A 216 7.69 10.66 -1.51
C SER A 216 6.66 9.53 -1.44
N MET A 217 6.17 9.03 -2.59
CA MET A 217 5.29 7.85 -2.63
C MET A 217 5.95 6.60 -2.02
N GLY A 218 7.24 6.36 -2.29
CA GLY A 218 8.00 5.25 -1.73
C GLY A 218 8.30 5.45 -0.24
N LEU A 219 8.77 6.64 0.14
CA LEU A 219 9.08 6.99 1.52
C LEU A 219 7.85 6.87 2.43
N PHE A 220 6.68 7.35 2.01
CA PHE A 220 5.45 7.23 2.81
C PHE A 220 5.11 5.78 3.15
N LEU A 221 5.21 4.88 2.17
CA LEU A 221 4.95 3.45 2.38
C LEU A 221 5.99 2.83 3.32
N GLN A 222 7.28 3.11 3.07
CA GLN A 222 8.36 2.49 3.83
C GLN A 222 8.38 2.96 5.29
N LYS A 223 8.21 4.26 5.51
CA LYS A 223 8.15 4.82 6.86
C LYS A 223 6.97 4.27 7.64
N THR A 224 5.81 4.14 6.98
CA THR A 224 4.63 3.52 7.61
C THR A 224 4.88 2.07 8.03
N ASN A 225 5.59 1.28 7.21
CA ASN A 225 5.94 -0.09 7.58
C ASN A 225 6.94 -0.12 8.73
N ILE A 226 8.01 0.66 8.68
CA ILE A 226 9.02 0.74 9.75
C ILE A 226 8.41 1.13 11.11
N ILE A 227 7.43 2.03 11.14
CA ILE A 227 6.74 2.40 12.39
C ILE A 227 5.92 1.21 12.92
N ARG A 228 5.20 0.52 12.04
CA ARG A 228 4.30 -0.59 12.38
C ARG A 228 5.04 -1.86 12.80
N ASP A 229 6.17 -2.14 12.15
CA ASP A 229 6.90 -3.40 12.26
C ASP A 229 7.96 -3.40 13.38
N TYR A 230 8.00 -2.36 14.23
CA TYR A 230 8.90 -2.19 15.37
C TYR A 230 9.21 -3.50 16.13
N ARG A 231 8.17 -4.25 16.52
CA ARG A 231 8.34 -5.47 17.31
C ARG A 231 8.99 -6.60 16.52
N GLU A 232 8.56 -6.81 15.27
CA GLU A 232 9.10 -7.85 14.39
C GLU A 232 10.57 -7.54 14.05
N ASP A 233 10.90 -6.27 13.76
CA ASP A 233 12.27 -5.86 13.45
C ASP A 233 13.23 -6.09 14.63
N LEU A 234 12.81 -5.77 15.86
CA LEU A 234 13.64 -6.03 17.05
C LEU A 234 13.84 -7.52 17.33
N GLU A 235 12.85 -8.37 17.07
CA GLU A 235 12.97 -9.83 17.18
C GLU A 235 14.00 -10.38 16.19
N ASP A 236 14.07 -9.78 14.99
CA ASP A 236 15.08 -10.06 13.96
C ASP A 236 16.42 -9.37 14.21
N LYS A 237 16.59 -8.64 15.33
CA LYS A 237 17.78 -7.86 15.70
C LYS A 237 18.10 -6.73 14.71
N ARG A 238 17.08 -6.16 14.08
CA ARG A 238 17.15 -5.00 13.18
C ARG A 238 16.58 -3.77 13.88
N SER A 239 17.02 -2.58 13.48
CA SER A 239 16.54 -1.31 14.05
C SER A 239 16.58 -0.19 13.03
N PHE A 240 15.40 0.22 12.56
CA PHE A 240 15.26 1.26 11.53
C PHE A 240 14.73 2.60 12.06
N TRP A 241 14.38 2.69 13.35
CA TRP A 241 13.97 3.96 13.93
C TRP A 241 15.20 4.87 14.10
N PRO A 242 15.17 6.12 13.62
CA PRO A 242 16.33 7.01 13.70
C PRO A 242 16.65 7.39 15.15
N LYS A 243 17.92 7.24 15.55
CA LYS A 243 18.44 7.59 16.87
C LYS A 243 18.18 9.04 17.24
N GLU A 244 18.30 9.94 16.29
CA GLU A 244 17.95 11.36 16.45
C GLU A 244 16.52 11.56 16.97
N ILE A 245 15.57 10.67 16.65
CA ILE A 245 14.19 10.73 17.15
C ILE A 245 14.04 9.96 18.46
N TRP A 246 14.34 8.65 18.48
CA TRP A 246 14.00 7.82 19.64
C TRP A 246 14.81 8.16 20.90
N SER A 247 16.04 8.67 20.75
CA SER A 247 16.90 9.02 21.89
C SER A 247 16.40 10.24 22.70
N LYS A 248 15.42 10.98 22.18
CA LYS A 248 14.70 12.02 22.94
C LYS A 248 13.81 11.45 24.05
N TYR A 249 13.45 10.17 23.94
CA TYR A 249 12.41 9.54 24.74
C TYR A 249 12.92 8.37 25.58
N THR A 250 14.00 7.71 25.15
CA THR A 250 14.62 6.59 25.86
C THR A 250 16.13 6.52 25.64
N GLN A 251 16.85 5.79 26.49
CA GLN A 251 18.29 5.52 26.33
C GLN A 251 18.56 4.38 25.35
N SER A 252 17.61 3.44 25.21
CA SER A 252 17.74 2.27 24.33
C SER A 252 16.41 2.02 23.62
N LEU A 253 16.43 1.86 22.30
CA LEU A 253 15.21 1.66 21.49
C LEU A 253 14.34 0.47 21.99
N PRO A 254 14.90 -0.71 22.30
CA PRO A 254 14.12 -1.84 22.82
C PRO A 254 13.36 -1.57 24.12
N ASP A 255 13.71 -0.52 24.89
CA ASP A 255 13.07 -0.22 26.17
C ASP A 255 11.58 0.09 26.03
N PHE A 256 11.11 0.53 24.85
CA PHE A 256 9.67 0.74 24.62
C PHE A 256 8.85 -0.55 24.67
N ALA A 257 9.48 -1.72 24.57
CA ALA A 257 8.81 -3.00 24.75
C ALA A 257 8.37 -3.26 26.21
N ASP A 258 8.97 -2.60 27.20
CA ASP A 258 8.48 -2.61 28.58
C ASP A 258 7.24 -1.70 28.67
N PRO A 259 6.06 -2.22 29.09
CA PRO A 259 4.85 -1.41 29.26
C PRO A 259 5.02 -0.17 30.15
N LYS A 260 6.01 -0.14 31.05
CA LYS A 260 6.33 1.04 31.88
C LYS A 260 6.80 2.23 31.06
N ASN A 261 7.45 1.98 29.92
CA ASN A 261 7.99 3.02 29.02
C ASN A 261 7.03 3.32 27.87
N ALA A 262 5.81 2.76 27.87
CA ALA A 262 4.87 2.90 26.77
C ALA A 262 4.51 4.37 26.49
N ALA A 263 4.40 5.22 27.52
CA ALA A 263 4.06 6.63 27.33
C ALA A 263 5.11 7.37 26.50
N ASP A 264 6.40 7.20 26.81
CA ASP A 264 7.50 7.77 26.03
C ASP A 264 7.59 7.14 24.63
N GLY A 265 7.28 5.85 24.52
CA GLY A 265 7.13 5.17 23.22
C GLY A 265 6.04 5.81 22.35
N LEU A 266 4.87 6.13 22.92
CA LEU A 266 3.77 6.76 22.19
C LEU A 266 4.15 8.17 21.69
N ASP A 267 4.87 8.95 22.50
CA ASP A 267 5.41 10.25 22.08
C ASP A 267 6.44 10.09 20.95
N CYS A 268 7.28 9.04 21.00
CA CYS A 268 8.23 8.71 19.93
C CYS A 268 7.52 8.31 18.63
N THR A 269 6.54 7.40 18.69
CA THR A 269 5.71 7.03 17.54
C THR A 269 5.02 8.24 16.95
N SER A 270 4.61 9.21 17.77
CA SER A 270 4.01 10.45 17.29
C SER A 270 4.97 11.33 16.48
N ASP A 271 6.26 11.40 16.87
CA ASP A 271 7.29 12.10 16.09
C ASP A 271 7.53 11.41 14.73
N LEU A 272 7.55 10.07 14.72
CA LEU A 272 7.70 9.29 13.48
C LEU A 272 6.47 9.40 12.55
N VAL A 273 5.26 9.37 13.11
CA VAL A 273 4.02 9.58 12.36
C VAL A 273 4.00 10.99 11.78
N LEU A 274 4.40 12.01 12.55
CA LEU A 274 4.54 13.39 12.05
C LEU A 274 5.49 13.45 10.85
N ASN A 275 6.64 12.77 10.94
CA ASN A 275 7.61 12.70 9.85
C ASN A 275 7.03 12.01 8.59
N ALA A 276 6.28 10.91 8.76
CA ALA A 276 5.62 10.23 7.65
C ALA A 276 4.49 11.07 7.02
N LEU A 277 3.71 11.79 7.82
CA LEU A 277 2.62 12.66 7.33
C LEU A 277 3.13 13.78 6.41
N GLY A 278 4.40 14.18 6.54
CA GLY A 278 5.03 15.16 5.65
C GLY A 278 5.03 14.77 4.16
N HIS A 279 4.81 13.49 3.82
CA HIS A 279 4.77 13.00 2.43
C HIS A 279 3.37 13.02 1.82
N VAL A 280 2.31 13.30 2.59
CA VAL A 280 0.92 13.11 2.16
C VAL A 280 0.51 14.03 1.01
N THR A 281 0.91 15.30 1.03
CA THR A 281 0.58 16.25 -0.04
C THR A 281 1.24 15.85 -1.36
N ASP A 282 2.46 15.31 -1.31
CA ASP A 282 3.18 14.81 -2.48
C ASP A 282 2.51 13.55 -3.03
N VAL A 283 2.09 12.64 -2.15
CA VAL A 283 1.33 11.43 -2.52
C VAL A 283 0.05 11.81 -3.27
N LEU A 284 -0.74 12.75 -2.74
CA LEU A 284 -1.97 13.21 -3.39
C LEU A 284 -1.69 13.92 -4.73
N THR A 285 -0.61 14.71 -4.79
CA THR A 285 -0.18 15.37 -6.02
C THR A 285 0.25 14.36 -7.08
N TYR A 286 1.05 13.36 -6.71
CA TYR A 286 1.48 12.27 -7.59
C TYR A 286 0.27 11.55 -8.18
N LEU A 287 -0.67 11.14 -7.33
CA LEU A 287 -1.88 10.41 -7.76
C LEU A 287 -2.75 11.26 -8.70
N SER A 288 -2.75 12.59 -8.57
CA SER A 288 -3.45 13.49 -9.49
C SER A 288 -2.87 13.52 -10.91
N LEU A 289 -1.59 13.13 -11.08
CA LEU A 289 -0.88 13.15 -12.36
C LEU A 289 -0.99 11.84 -13.14
N ILE A 290 -1.45 10.75 -12.52
CA ILE A 290 -1.71 9.49 -13.22
C ILE A 290 -2.95 9.67 -14.09
N LYS A 291 -2.96 9.09 -15.30
CA LYS A 291 -4.08 9.19 -16.25
C LYS A 291 -4.77 7.84 -16.49
N ASP A 292 -4.02 6.75 -16.52
CA ASP A 292 -4.61 5.40 -16.63
C ASP A 292 -5.29 4.97 -15.32
N GLN A 293 -6.47 4.37 -15.42
CA GLN A 293 -7.28 4.01 -14.27
C GLN A 293 -6.75 2.78 -13.53
N SER A 294 -6.21 1.80 -14.26
CA SER A 294 -5.64 0.60 -13.63
C SER A 294 -4.34 0.92 -12.88
N THR A 295 -3.51 1.77 -13.47
CA THR A 295 -2.28 2.30 -12.90
C THR A 295 -2.57 3.18 -11.69
N PHE A 296 -3.61 4.03 -11.76
CA PHE A 296 -4.06 4.81 -10.61
C PHE A 296 -4.47 3.91 -9.45
N ASN A 297 -5.29 2.88 -9.69
CA ASN A 297 -5.67 1.94 -8.64
C ASN A 297 -4.43 1.26 -8.03
N PHE A 298 -3.49 0.86 -8.89
CA PHE A 298 -2.23 0.26 -8.46
C PHE A 298 -1.42 1.18 -7.54
N CYS A 299 -1.30 2.47 -7.88
CA CYS A 299 -0.60 3.45 -7.06
C CYS A 299 -1.40 3.83 -5.80
N ALA A 300 -2.71 4.00 -5.88
CA ALA A 300 -3.55 4.53 -4.81
C ALA A 300 -3.78 3.51 -3.67
N ILE A 301 -3.97 2.23 -4.01
CA ILE A 301 -4.32 1.19 -3.03
C ILE A 301 -3.29 1.08 -1.89
N PRO A 302 -1.96 0.98 -2.15
CA PRO A 302 -0.96 0.96 -1.08
C PRO A 302 -0.98 2.23 -0.22
N GLN A 303 -1.18 3.40 -0.83
CA GLN A 303 -1.16 4.70 -0.15
C GLN A 303 -2.32 4.85 0.83
N VAL A 304 -3.53 4.43 0.44
CA VAL A 304 -4.69 4.46 1.34
C VAL A 304 -4.58 3.43 2.46
N MET A 305 -3.89 2.30 2.23
CA MET A 305 -3.57 1.35 3.30
C MET A 305 -2.53 1.90 4.26
N ALA A 306 -1.57 2.68 3.76
CA ALA A 306 -0.54 3.30 4.59
C ALA A 306 -1.13 4.37 5.52
N ILE A 307 -1.97 5.31 5.04
CA ILE A 307 -2.61 6.29 5.93
C ILE A 307 -3.54 5.61 6.97
N ALA A 308 -4.25 4.56 6.58
CA ALA A 308 -5.06 3.77 7.51
C ALA A 308 -4.21 3.03 8.56
N THR A 309 -3.00 2.64 8.19
CA THR A 309 -2.03 2.06 9.13
C THR A 309 -1.47 3.13 10.06
N LEU A 310 -1.09 4.31 9.54
CA LEU A 310 -0.60 5.41 10.37
C LEU A 310 -1.63 5.78 11.44
N ASP A 311 -2.91 5.82 11.10
CA ASP A 311 -3.98 6.00 12.08
C ASP A 311 -4.06 4.87 13.12
N LEU A 312 -3.79 3.62 12.72
CA LEU A 312 -3.80 2.46 13.62
C LEU A 312 -2.62 2.45 14.60
N VAL A 313 -1.43 2.86 14.16
CA VAL A 313 -0.22 2.90 14.99
C VAL A 313 -0.17 4.16 15.87
N TYR A 314 -0.81 5.25 15.43
CA TYR A 314 -0.81 6.51 16.18
C TYR A 314 -1.52 6.36 17.54
N GLN A 315 -0.80 6.73 18.61
CA GLN A 315 -1.27 6.63 19.99
C GLN A 315 -1.74 5.21 20.40
N ASN A 316 -1.17 4.16 19.79
CA ASN A 316 -1.51 2.77 20.08
C ASN A 316 -0.35 2.00 20.74
N PRO A 317 -0.44 1.63 22.04
CA PRO A 317 0.64 0.93 22.74
C PRO A 317 0.83 -0.52 22.27
N GLU A 318 -0.13 -1.10 21.56
CA GLU A 318 -0.01 -2.48 21.03
C GLU A 318 1.13 -2.63 20.02
N VAL A 319 1.56 -1.53 19.37
CA VAL A 319 2.70 -1.49 18.43
C VAL A 319 3.99 -2.01 19.06
N PHE A 320 4.18 -1.78 20.37
CA PHE A 320 5.39 -2.21 21.08
C PHE A 320 5.37 -3.70 21.46
N GLN A 321 4.19 -4.33 21.41
CA GLN A 321 3.97 -5.70 21.88
C GLN A 321 3.74 -6.67 20.73
N THR A 322 3.10 -6.22 19.65
CA THR A 322 2.69 -7.06 18.52
C THR A 322 2.72 -6.28 17.21
N ASN A 323 2.76 -6.97 16.08
CA ASN A 323 2.57 -6.33 14.78
C ASN A 323 1.06 -6.06 14.53
N VAL A 324 0.68 -4.79 14.65
CA VAL A 324 -0.69 -4.32 14.44
C VAL A 324 -1.03 -4.23 12.94
N LYS A 325 -2.18 -4.80 12.55
CA LYS A 325 -2.60 -4.86 11.14
C LYS A 325 -4.05 -4.40 10.98
N ILE A 326 -4.29 -3.59 9.94
CA ILE A 326 -5.65 -3.25 9.54
C ILE A 326 -6.43 -4.53 9.20
N ARG A 327 -7.71 -4.56 9.53
CA ARG A 327 -8.56 -5.74 9.24
C ARG A 327 -8.71 -5.94 7.73
N LYS A 328 -8.92 -7.19 7.32
CA LYS A 328 -9.19 -7.53 5.92
C LYS A 328 -10.46 -6.86 5.38
N GLY A 329 -11.51 -6.75 6.20
CA GLY A 329 -12.73 -6.04 5.80
C GLY A 329 -12.49 -4.56 5.57
N THR A 330 -11.71 -3.91 6.44
CA THR A 330 -11.24 -2.53 6.24
C THR A 330 -10.43 -2.41 4.94
N THR A 331 -9.51 -3.33 4.67
CA THR A 331 -8.73 -3.37 3.41
C THR A 331 -9.64 -3.39 2.19
N LEU A 332 -10.67 -4.24 2.17
CA LEU A 332 -11.63 -4.31 1.06
C LEU A 332 -12.43 -3.01 0.90
N LYS A 333 -12.84 -2.40 2.02
CA LYS A 333 -13.52 -1.10 2.02
C LYS A 333 -12.64 0.00 1.40
N LEU A 334 -11.36 0.03 1.74
CA LEU A 334 -10.42 0.98 1.16
C LEU A 334 -10.27 0.76 -0.35
N ILE A 335 -10.07 -0.48 -0.80
CA ILE A 335 -9.91 -0.82 -2.23
C ILE A 335 -11.13 -0.40 -3.05
N VAL A 336 -12.35 -0.62 -2.52
CA VAL A 336 -13.58 -0.24 -3.22
C VAL A 336 -13.73 1.29 -3.31
N GLN A 337 -13.33 2.02 -2.26
CA GLN A 337 -13.45 3.47 -2.16
C GLN A 337 -12.37 4.23 -2.94
N CYS A 338 -11.13 3.73 -2.98
CA CYS A 338 -9.98 4.45 -3.53
C CYS A 338 -9.83 4.35 -5.06
N ARG A 339 -10.92 4.06 -5.78
CA ARG A 339 -10.92 3.94 -7.26
C ARG A 339 -10.99 5.27 -7.98
N THR A 340 -11.25 6.34 -7.27
CA THR A 340 -11.29 7.71 -7.77
C THR A 340 -10.37 8.57 -6.92
N LEU A 341 -9.86 9.68 -7.45
CA LEU A 341 -9.02 10.59 -6.68
C LEU A 341 -9.83 11.26 -5.57
N GLU A 342 -11.11 11.53 -5.83
CA GLU A 342 -12.05 12.00 -4.82
C GLU A 342 -12.21 11.00 -3.68
N GLY A 343 -12.37 9.71 -3.99
CA GLY A 343 -12.45 8.67 -2.98
C GLY A 343 -11.16 8.50 -2.18
N VAL A 344 -9.99 8.68 -2.82
CA VAL A 344 -8.68 8.73 -2.12
C VAL A 344 -8.65 9.92 -1.17
N ALA A 345 -8.98 11.12 -1.63
CA ALA A 345 -8.98 12.34 -0.82
C ALA A 345 -9.92 12.22 0.40
N ASP A 346 -11.11 11.64 0.21
CA ASP A 346 -12.06 11.39 1.30
C ASP A 346 -11.52 10.38 2.32
N ILE A 347 -10.78 9.36 1.87
CA ILE A 347 -10.12 8.39 2.76
C ILE A 347 -9.01 9.07 3.57
N PHE A 348 -8.13 9.84 2.91
CA PHE A 348 -7.07 10.57 3.59
C PHE A 348 -7.65 11.55 4.61
N SER A 349 -8.63 12.38 4.22
CA SER A 349 -9.30 13.31 5.13
C SER A 349 -9.87 12.61 6.36
N ARG A 350 -10.55 11.46 6.18
CA ARG A 350 -11.10 10.67 7.28
C ARG A 350 -10.04 10.22 8.28
N TYR A 351 -8.92 9.69 7.81
CA TYR A 351 -7.87 9.19 8.69
C TYR A 351 -7.04 10.31 9.31
N ILE A 352 -6.83 11.43 8.60
CA ILE A 352 -6.20 12.63 9.17
C ILE A 352 -7.05 13.21 10.30
N ARG A 353 -8.37 13.31 10.12
CA ARG A 353 -9.30 13.69 11.19
C ARG A 353 -9.23 12.73 12.38
N SER A 354 -9.19 11.43 12.12
CA SER A 354 -9.08 10.41 13.16
C SER A 354 -7.77 10.55 13.97
N ILE A 355 -6.62 10.73 13.31
CA ILE A 355 -5.33 11.01 13.96
C ILE A 355 -5.42 12.29 14.81
N ASN A 356 -5.98 13.36 14.25
CA ASN A 356 -6.14 14.62 14.99
C ASN A 356 -7.04 14.43 16.23
N HIS A 357 -8.16 13.71 16.11
CA HIS A 357 -9.06 13.42 17.23
C HIS A 357 -8.44 12.53 18.32
N LYS A 358 -7.53 11.61 17.97
CA LYS A 358 -6.77 10.78 18.92
C LYS A 358 -5.67 11.57 19.64
N SER A 359 -5.32 12.76 19.15
CA SER A 359 -4.25 13.58 19.72
C SER A 359 -4.72 14.22 21.03
N HIS A 360 -3.94 14.02 22.09
CA HIS A 360 -4.22 14.58 23.41
C HIS A 360 -3.16 15.64 23.78
N PRO A 361 -3.51 16.73 24.50
CA PRO A 361 -2.55 17.78 24.88
C PRO A 361 -1.34 17.32 25.69
N SER A 362 -1.39 16.11 26.29
CA SER A 362 -0.27 15.51 27.00
C SER A 362 0.82 14.96 26.07
N ASN A 363 0.54 14.78 24.77
CA ASN A 363 1.50 14.32 23.79
C ASN A 363 2.51 15.44 23.48
N LYS A 364 3.80 15.14 23.55
CA LYS A 364 4.88 16.13 23.33
C LYS A 364 4.84 16.74 21.92
N ASN A 365 4.25 16.05 20.94
CA ASN A 365 4.09 16.48 19.55
C ASN A 365 2.68 16.98 19.22
N TYR A 366 1.78 17.16 20.20
CA TYR A 366 0.38 17.55 20.02
C TYR A 366 0.18 18.72 19.02
N LEU A 367 0.85 19.84 19.25
CA LEU A 367 0.71 21.03 18.40
C LEU A 367 1.21 20.79 16.97
N LYS A 368 2.34 20.08 16.82
CA LYS A 368 2.93 19.80 15.50
C LYS A 368 2.04 18.87 14.68
N ILE A 369 1.48 17.83 15.31
CA ILE A 369 0.49 16.94 14.68
C ILE A 369 -0.75 17.74 14.27
N GLY A 370 -1.29 18.57 15.15
CA GLY A 370 -2.47 19.41 14.84
C GLY A 370 -2.24 20.33 13.63
N ILE A 371 -1.07 20.97 13.56
CA ILE A 371 -0.68 21.83 12.42
C ILE A 371 -0.57 21.00 11.14
N MET A 372 0.14 19.87 11.17
CA MET A 372 0.32 18.99 10.00
C MET A 372 -1.02 18.45 9.49
N CYS A 373 -1.88 17.98 10.38
CA CYS A 373 -3.23 17.54 10.04
C CYS A 373 -4.03 18.67 9.38
N GLY A 374 -4.01 19.89 9.96
CA GLY A 374 -4.69 21.05 9.40
C GLY A 374 -4.18 21.46 8.01
N GLN A 375 -2.85 21.39 7.78
CA GLN A 375 -2.24 21.65 6.47
C GLN A 375 -2.71 20.63 5.42
N ILE A 376 -2.73 19.35 5.77
CA ILE A 376 -3.19 18.28 4.87
C ILE A 376 -4.68 18.44 4.57
N GLU A 377 -5.51 18.74 5.57
CA GLU A 377 -6.94 19.01 5.35
C GLU A 377 -7.16 20.20 4.43
N GLN A 378 -6.47 21.32 4.67
CA GLN A 378 -6.56 22.50 3.80
C GLN A 378 -6.14 22.17 2.37
N PHE A 379 -5.10 21.35 2.20
CA PHE A 379 -4.66 20.89 0.89
C PHE A 379 -5.74 20.06 0.18
N ILE A 380 -6.36 19.10 0.88
CA ILE A 380 -7.46 18.27 0.35
C ILE A 380 -8.67 19.14 -0.03
N GLU A 381 -9.03 20.12 0.80
CA GLU A 381 -10.11 21.06 0.48
C GLU A 381 -9.80 21.89 -0.78
N GLY A 382 -8.53 22.27 -0.95
CA GLY A 382 -8.04 22.93 -2.15
C GLY A 382 -8.06 22.07 -3.43
N MET A 383 -8.14 20.74 -3.31
CA MET A 383 -8.32 19.83 -4.44
C MET A 383 -9.76 19.86 -4.98
N TYR A 384 -10.75 20.09 -4.10
CA TYR A 384 -12.18 20.07 -4.43
C TYR A 384 -12.93 21.33 -3.95
N PRO A 385 -12.50 22.53 -4.38
CA PRO A 385 -13.00 23.80 -3.82
C PRO A 385 -14.52 23.97 -3.99
N LEU A 386 -15.11 23.45 -5.07
CA LEU A 386 -16.54 23.57 -5.36
C LEU A 386 -17.45 22.84 -4.36
N ARG A 387 -16.94 21.91 -3.53
CA ARG A 387 -17.77 21.24 -2.50
C ARG A 387 -18.22 22.20 -1.40
N ASN A 388 -17.36 23.16 -1.07
CA ASN A 388 -17.51 24.04 0.09
C ASN A 388 -17.62 25.52 -0.28
N LEU A 389 -17.60 25.85 -1.57
CA LEU A 389 -17.87 27.21 -2.05
C LEU A 389 -19.39 27.49 -2.04
N PRO A 390 -19.82 28.71 -1.69
CA PRO A 390 -21.18 29.17 -1.91
C PRO A 390 -21.62 28.92 -3.35
N LYS A 391 -22.90 28.55 -3.56
CA LYS A 391 -23.43 28.15 -4.88
C LYS A 391 -23.31 29.28 -5.93
N GLU A 392 -23.16 30.51 -5.47
CA GLU A 392 -22.95 31.70 -6.30
C GLU A 392 -21.56 31.75 -6.95
N ILE A 393 -20.57 31.04 -6.38
CA ILE A 393 -19.21 30.97 -6.91
C ILE A 393 -19.10 29.76 -7.83
N THR A 394 -19.22 30.01 -9.14
CA THR A 394 -19.17 28.98 -10.18
C THR A 394 -17.77 28.73 -10.73
N THR A 395 -16.81 29.63 -10.45
CA THR A 395 -15.42 29.52 -10.90
C THR A 395 -14.51 29.23 -9.71
N PRO A 396 -13.90 28.03 -9.63
CA PRO A 396 -13.00 27.71 -8.54
C PRO A 396 -11.68 28.50 -8.67
N PRO A 397 -11.02 28.81 -7.55
CA PRO A 397 -9.68 29.40 -7.58
C PRO A 397 -8.72 28.47 -8.32
N LYS A 398 -7.88 29.04 -9.20
CA LYS A 398 -6.89 28.26 -9.95
C LYS A 398 -5.81 27.75 -9.01
N SER A 399 -5.57 26.44 -9.02
CA SER A 399 -4.43 25.80 -8.37
C SER A 399 -3.79 24.76 -9.30
N PRO A 400 -2.47 24.52 -9.22
CA PRO A 400 -1.81 23.52 -10.07
C PRO A 400 -2.44 22.12 -9.95
N ILE A 401 -2.83 21.72 -8.73
CA ILE A 401 -3.48 20.43 -8.50
C ILE A 401 -4.88 20.36 -9.10
N LEU A 402 -5.64 21.45 -9.06
CA LEU A 402 -6.96 21.50 -9.72
C LEU A 402 -6.85 21.30 -11.23
N SER A 403 -5.83 21.87 -11.87
CA SER A 403 -5.56 21.62 -13.29
C SER A 403 -5.32 20.14 -13.58
N ASN A 404 -4.53 19.44 -12.77
CA ASN A 404 -4.30 18.00 -12.90
C ASN A 404 -5.62 17.21 -12.78
N ILE A 405 -6.45 17.57 -11.79
CA ILE A 405 -7.75 16.93 -11.54
C ILE A 405 -8.69 17.12 -12.74
N LEU A 406 -8.75 18.33 -13.28
CA LEU A 406 -9.59 18.64 -14.45
C LEU A 406 -9.13 17.86 -15.68
N GLU A 407 -7.82 17.71 -15.91
CA GLU A 407 -7.31 16.87 -17.00
C GLU A 407 -7.66 15.39 -16.84
N ARG A 408 -7.68 14.87 -15.61
CA ARG A 408 -8.02 13.48 -15.30
C ARG A 408 -9.53 13.21 -15.35
N SER A 409 -10.36 14.24 -15.24
CA SER A 409 -11.80 14.14 -15.01
C SER A 409 -12.53 13.18 -15.97
N HIS A 410 -12.14 13.13 -17.25
CA HIS A 410 -12.74 12.24 -18.25
C HIS A 410 -12.67 10.76 -17.84
N VAL A 411 -11.52 10.29 -17.36
CA VAL A 411 -11.32 8.90 -16.92
C VAL A 411 -12.06 8.64 -15.61
N GLU A 412 -12.17 9.66 -14.76
CA GLU A 412 -12.81 9.56 -13.46
C GLU A 412 -14.34 9.51 -13.54
N ILE A 413 -14.97 10.13 -14.55
CA ILE A 413 -16.43 10.09 -14.77
C ILE A 413 -16.91 8.66 -14.97
N ASP A 414 -16.25 7.91 -15.86
CA ASP A 414 -16.64 6.52 -16.17
C ASP A 414 -16.47 5.63 -14.94
N MET A 415 -15.37 5.80 -14.20
CA MET A 415 -15.12 5.04 -12.98
C MET A 415 -16.13 5.39 -11.87
N LYS A 416 -16.50 6.67 -11.71
CA LYS A 416 -17.55 7.09 -10.76
C LYS A 416 -18.88 6.44 -11.08
N ALA A 417 -19.27 6.40 -12.36
CA ALA A 417 -20.50 5.74 -12.80
C ALA A 417 -20.46 4.23 -12.50
N ALA A 418 -19.34 3.56 -12.81
CA ALA A 418 -19.15 2.14 -12.53
C ALA A 418 -19.24 1.83 -11.02
N VAL A 419 -18.52 2.60 -10.19
CA VAL A 419 -18.54 2.45 -8.72
C VAL A 419 -19.96 2.59 -8.17
N ARG A 420 -20.71 3.59 -8.67
CA ARG A 420 -22.09 3.84 -8.25
C ARG A 420 -23.02 2.69 -8.63
N ILE A 421 -22.95 2.18 -9.86
CA ILE A 421 -23.75 1.03 -10.31
C ILE A 421 -23.47 -0.20 -9.44
N GLU A 422 -22.20 -0.47 -9.13
CA GLU A 422 -21.81 -1.58 -8.25
C GLU A 422 -22.35 -1.39 -6.83
N GLU A 423 -22.32 -0.17 -6.30
CA GLU A 423 -22.86 0.14 -4.98
C GLU A 423 -24.38 -0.05 -4.92
N GLU A 424 -25.11 0.44 -5.92
CA GLU A 424 -26.56 0.28 -6.05
C GLU A 424 -26.94 -1.21 -6.14
N LYS A 425 -26.22 -2.00 -6.95
CA LYS A 425 -26.40 -3.47 -7.02
C LYS A 425 -26.14 -4.16 -5.69
N THR A 426 -25.08 -3.73 -4.99
CA THR A 426 -24.73 -4.28 -3.67
C THR A 426 -25.82 -3.98 -2.64
N GLN A 427 -26.35 -2.75 -2.62
CA GLN A 427 -27.44 -2.36 -1.74
C GLN A 427 -28.72 -3.13 -2.05
N ALA A 428 -29.09 -3.26 -3.32
CA ALA A 428 -30.26 -4.03 -3.75
C ALA A 428 -30.15 -5.51 -3.32
N ALA A 429 -28.97 -6.12 -3.45
CA ALA A 429 -28.75 -7.50 -3.01
C ALA A 429 -28.86 -7.66 -1.48
N LEU A 430 -28.32 -6.72 -0.70
CA LEU A 430 -28.43 -6.73 0.76
C LEU A 430 -29.88 -6.56 1.23
N VAL A 431 -30.62 -5.63 0.62
CA VAL A 431 -32.05 -5.41 0.93
C VAL A 431 -32.87 -6.65 0.56
N GLY A 432 -32.64 -7.22 -0.63
CA GLY A 432 -33.33 -8.44 -1.06
C GLY A 432 -33.06 -9.63 -0.13
N PHE A 433 -31.81 -9.82 0.30
CA PHE A 433 -31.46 -10.86 1.27
C PHE A 433 -32.10 -10.62 2.64
N GLY A 434 -32.12 -9.38 3.12
CA GLY A 434 -32.77 -9.00 4.37
C GLY A 434 -34.29 -9.27 4.36
N LEU A 435 -34.97 -8.91 3.26
CA LEU A 435 -36.38 -9.21 3.06
C LEU A 435 -36.65 -10.71 3.02
N ALA A 436 -35.82 -11.49 2.32
CA ALA A 436 -35.95 -12.95 2.28
C ALA A 436 -35.81 -13.58 3.67
N LEU A 437 -34.84 -13.13 4.48
CA LEU A 437 -34.68 -13.60 5.86
C LEU A 437 -35.86 -13.21 6.75
N ALA A 438 -36.44 -12.01 6.57
CA ALA A 438 -37.62 -11.58 7.30
C ALA A 438 -38.83 -12.45 6.97
N VAL A 439 -39.03 -12.79 5.69
CA VAL A 439 -40.10 -13.72 5.25
C VAL A 439 -39.90 -15.11 5.85
N VAL A 440 -38.69 -15.66 5.79
CA VAL A 440 -38.39 -16.97 6.40
C VAL A 440 -38.60 -16.93 7.92
N GLY A 441 -38.13 -15.89 8.60
CA GLY A 441 -38.32 -15.70 10.04
C GLY A 441 -39.79 -15.60 10.42
N TYR A 442 -40.59 -14.89 9.62
CA TYR A 442 -42.04 -14.81 9.80
C TYR A 442 -42.72 -16.17 9.60
N LEU A 443 -42.36 -16.91 8.54
CA LEU A 443 -42.90 -18.24 8.29
C LEU A 443 -42.55 -19.22 9.43
N VAL A 444 -41.32 -19.18 9.92
CA VAL A 444 -40.90 -19.99 11.08
C VAL A 444 -41.68 -19.57 12.33
N TYR A 445 -41.80 -18.28 12.61
CA TYR A 445 -42.58 -17.77 13.73
C TYR A 445 -44.03 -18.26 13.67
N ALA A 446 -44.71 -18.07 12.53
CA ALA A 446 -46.08 -18.51 12.29
C ALA A 446 -46.26 -20.03 12.48
N THR A 447 -45.28 -20.84 12.03
CA THR A 447 -45.32 -22.30 12.24
C THR A 447 -45.12 -22.70 13.69
N VAL A 448 -44.35 -21.92 14.47
CA VAL A 448 -44.06 -22.21 15.89
C VAL A 448 -45.17 -21.71 16.82
N THR A 449 -45.82 -20.59 16.51
CA THR A 449 -46.91 -20.02 17.32
C THR A 449 -48.28 -20.59 16.98
N GLY A 450 -48.39 -21.45 15.97
CA GLY A 450 -49.65 -22.04 15.54
C GLY A 450 -50.58 -21.07 14.81
N GLU A 451 -50.10 -19.87 14.46
CA GLU A 451 -50.82 -18.95 13.60
C GLU A 451 -50.76 -19.47 12.16
N SER A 452 -51.77 -20.25 11.75
CA SER A 452 -51.89 -20.68 10.36
C SER A 452 -52.08 -19.46 9.46
N LEU A 453 -51.33 -19.39 8.35
CA LEU A 453 -51.42 -18.35 7.31
C LEU A 453 -52.84 -18.16 6.72
N ILE A 454 -53.75 -19.11 7.01
CA ILE A 454 -55.10 -19.18 6.46
C ILE A 454 -56.12 -18.44 7.35
N ALA A 455 -55.80 -18.11 8.61
CA ALA A 455 -56.78 -17.51 9.54
C ALA A 455 -56.99 -15.99 9.37
N HIS A 456 -56.23 -15.32 8.50
CA HIS A 456 -56.25 -13.84 8.37
C HIS A 456 -56.50 -13.34 6.94
N LEU A 457 -56.97 -14.20 6.03
CA LEU A 457 -57.36 -13.82 4.66
C LEU A 457 -58.86 -14.08 4.38
N ASP A 458 -59.73 -13.93 5.38
CA ASP A 458 -61.15 -13.67 5.14
C ASP A 458 -61.36 -12.15 5.10
N LEU A 459 -61.23 -11.56 3.90
CA LEU A 459 -61.96 -10.37 3.42
C LEU A 459 -61.75 -10.15 1.92
#